data_AF-A0A960H6M6-F1
#
_entry.id   AF-A0A960H6M6-F1
#
_cell.length_a   1.000
_cell.length_b   1.000
_cell.length_c   1.000
_cell.angle_alpha   90.00
_cell.angle_beta   90.00
_cell.angle_gamma   90.00
#
_symmetry.space_group_name_H-M   'P 1'
#
loop_
_entity.id
_entity.type
_entity.pdbx_description
1 polymer ?
#
loop_
_entity_poly.entity_id
_entity_poly.type
_entity_poly.pdbx_seq_one_letter_code
_entity_poly.pdbx_strand_id
1 'polypeptide(L)' 'AAEAVGIPVTGIDLLVPDVTAEEYVFVEANERPGLANHEPQPTAQAFVDFLFPGRPGLPQAWTPEEPPGRD' A
#
# COMPACT_ATOMS: atom_id res chain seq x y z
N ALA A 1 -0.48 -10.79 -11.63
CA ALA A 1 -1.67 -11.24 -10.85
C ALA A 1 -2.82 -10.24 -10.95
N ALA A 2 -2.68 -9.01 -10.45
CA ALA A 2 -3.73 -7.96 -10.51
C ALA A 2 -4.36 -7.76 -11.92
N GLU A 3 -3.51 -7.64 -12.95
CA GLU A 3 -3.97 -7.55 -14.34
C GLU A 3 -4.77 -8.77 -14.80
N ALA A 4 -4.30 -9.97 -14.44
CA ALA A 4 -4.95 -11.23 -14.82
C ALA A 4 -6.36 -11.39 -14.21
N VAL A 5 -6.61 -10.79 -13.04
CA VAL A 5 -7.93 -10.78 -12.38
C VAL A 5 -8.76 -9.54 -12.71
N GLY A 6 -8.23 -8.59 -13.50
CA GLY A 6 -8.95 -7.38 -13.90
C GLY A 6 -9.23 -6.39 -12.76
N ILE A 7 -8.53 -6.51 -11.63
CA ILE A 7 -8.67 -5.63 -10.47
C ILE A 7 -7.40 -4.78 -10.39
N PRO A 8 -7.47 -3.47 -10.64
CA PRO A 8 -6.26 -2.64 -10.75
C PRO A 8 -5.40 -2.60 -9.48
N VAL A 9 -6.05 -2.72 -8.32
CA VAL A 9 -5.38 -2.80 -7.02
C VAL A 9 -6.02 -3.93 -6.21
N THR A 10 -5.24 -4.97 -5.93
CA THR A 10 -5.65 -6.13 -5.14
C THR A 10 -4.51 -6.55 -4.22
N GLY A 11 -4.85 -6.97 -3.00
CA GLY A 11 -3.90 -7.69 -2.14
C GLY A 11 -3.74 -9.13 -2.65
N ILE A 12 -2.53 -9.67 -2.63
CA ILE A 12 -2.25 -11.04 -3.05
C ILE A 12 -1.67 -11.81 -1.88
N ASP A 13 -2.39 -12.83 -1.45
CA ASP A 13 -1.98 -13.67 -0.34
C ASP A 13 -1.34 -14.95 -0.88
N LEU A 14 -0.10 -15.19 -0.47
CA LEU A 14 0.70 -16.34 -0.90
C LEU A 14 1.11 -17.17 0.31
N LEU A 15 1.10 -18.49 0.15
CA LEU A 15 1.86 -19.39 1.01
C LEU A 15 3.16 -19.74 0.30
N VAL A 16 4.28 -19.32 0.86
CA VAL A 16 5.64 -19.55 0.34
C VAL A 16 6.41 -20.44 1.31
N PRO A 17 6.86 -21.64 0.90
CA PRO A 17 7.65 -22.52 1.76
C PRO A 17 9.05 -21.95 2.04
N ASP A 18 9.63 -21.22 1.09
CA ASP A 18 10.89 -20.49 1.20
C ASP A 18 10.77 -19.19 0.40
N VAL A 19 11.11 -18.05 1.00
CA VAL A 19 11.00 -16.72 0.38
C VAL A 19 12.05 -16.46 -0.71
N THR A 20 13.08 -17.31 -0.78
CA THR A 20 14.15 -17.24 -1.78
C THR A 20 13.93 -18.16 -2.96
N ALA A 21 12.97 -19.09 -2.86
CA ALA A 21 12.65 -20.05 -3.89
C ALA A 21 11.48 -19.57 -4.77
N GLU A 22 11.27 -20.24 -5.91
CA GLU A 22 10.25 -19.83 -6.88
C GLU A 22 8.88 -20.45 -6.60
N GLU A 23 8.81 -21.50 -5.77
CA GLU A 23 7.58 -22.21 -5.46
C GLU A 23 6.67 -21.40 -4.52
N TYR A 24 5.38 -21.33 -4.85
CA TYR A 24 4.37 -20.73 -4.00
C TYR A 24 2.98 -21.32 -4.28
N VAL A 25 2.07 -21.13 -3.33
CA VAL A 25 0.64 -21.36 -3.52
C VAL A 25 -0.09 -20.04 -3.44
N PHE A 26 -0.94 -19.77 -4.43
CA PHE A 26 -1.86 -18.64 -4.43
C PHE A 26 -3.06 -18.95 -3.53
N VAL A 27 -3.34 -18.09 -2.56
CA VAL A 27 -4.44 -18.29 -1.61
C VAL A 27 -5.63 -17.39 -1.96
N GLU A 28 -5.40 -16.09 -2.13
CA GLU A 28 -6.47 -15.11 -2.33
C GLU A 28 -6.02 -13.90 -3.18
N ALA A 29 -6.97 -13.32 -3.90
CA ALA A 29 -6.88 -11.95 -4.44
C ALA A 29 -7.95 -11.08 -3.74
N ASN A 30 -7.55 -10.23 -2.80
CA ASN A 30 -8.48 -9.37 -2.07
C ASN A 30 -8.65 -8.03 -2.81
N GLU A 31 -9.85 -7.78 -3.31
CA GLU A 31 -10.24 -6.56 -4.05
C GLU A 31 -10.27 -5.28 -3.18
N ARG A 32 -10.22 -5.41 -1.85
CA ARG A 32 -10.17 -4.31 -0.87
C ARG A 32 -9.04 -4.55 0.13
N PRO A 33 -7.78 -4.46 -0.31
CA PRO A 33 -6.65 -4.66 0.59
C PRO A 33 -6.60 -3.55 1.65
N GLY A 34 -6.23 -3.92 2.88
CA GLY A 34 -5.90 -2.94 3.90
C GLY A 34 -4.61 -2.21 3.54
N LEU A 35 -4.58 -0.87 3.59
CA LEU A 35 -3.41 -0.09 3.18
C LEU A 35 -2.51 0.33 4.35
N ALA A 36 -3.05 0.39 5.56
CA ALA A 36 -2.38 0.98 6.73
C ALA A 36 -1.24 0.11 7.30
N ASN A 37 -1.33 -1.22 7.17
CA ASN A 37 -0.37 -2.14 7.79
C ASN A 37 0.91 -2.36 6.96
N HIS A 38 1.08 -1.61 5.86
CA HIS A 38 2.20 -1.77 4.93
C HIS A 38 3.31 -0.75 5.15
N GLU A 39 3.56 -0.36 6.39
CA GLU A 39 4.74 0.45 6.71
C GLU A 39 6.03 -0.37 6.60
N PRO A 40 7.14 0.24 6.15
CA PRO A 40 7.32 1.66 5.82
C PRO A 40 6.95 2.03 4.38
N GLN A 41 6.40 1.11 3.59
CA GLN A 41 6.05 1.39 2.20
C GLN A 41 4.89 2.41 2.14
N PRO A 42 4.95 3.41 1.23
CA PRO A 42 3.94 4.46 1.13
C PRO A 42 2.68 3.97 0.39
N THR A 43 2.15 2.82 0.76
CA THR A 43 1.10 2.09 0.02
C THR A 43 -0.19 2.91 -0.09
N ALA A 44 -0.57 3.62 0.97
CA ALA A 44 -1.71 4.53 0.94
C ALA A 44 -1.49 5.71 -0.03
N GLN A 45 -0.29 6.31 -0.02
CA GLN A 45 0.05 7.41 -0.94
C GLN A 45 0.07 6.92 -2.40
N ALA A 46 0.70 5.78 -2.67
CA ALA A 46 0.75 5.19 -4.01
C ALA A 46 -0.64 4.86 -4.56
N PHE A 47 -1.56 4.40 -3.69
CA PHE A 47 -2.96 4.19 -4.07
C PHE A 47 -3.66 5.50 -4.45
N VAL A 48 -3.45 6.58 -3.69
CA VAL A 48 -4.01 7.91 -4.01
C VAL A 48 -3.42 8.45 -5.33
N ASP A 49 -2.11 8.32 -5.53
CA ASP A 49 -1.44 8.77 -6.76
C ASP A 49 -1.95 8.01 -7.99
N PHE A 50 -2.22 6.71 -7.84
CA PHE A 50 -2.84 5.88 -8.87
C PHE A 50 -4.25 6.37 -9.27
N LEU A 51 -5.05 6.83 -8.29
CA LEU A 51 -6.38 7.37 -8.55
C LEU A 51 -6.37 8.75 -9.22
N PHE A 52 -5.31 9.54 -9.01
CA PHE A 52 -5.22 10.94 -9.49
C PHE A 52 -3.93 11.20 -10.28
N PRO A 53 -3.74 10.55 -11.43
CA PRO A 53 -2.53 10.74 -12.24
C PRO A 53 -2.42 12.20 -12.70
N GLY A 54 -1.29 12.84 -12.40
CA GLY A 54 -0.99 14.22 -12.81
C GLY A 54 -1.38 15.30 -11.81
N ARG A 55 -1.92 14.96 -10.64
CA ARG A 55 -1.93 15.88 -9.50
C ARG A 55 -0.66 15.64 -8.67
N PRO A 56 0.20 16.64 -8.43
CA PRO A 56 1.24 16.49 -7.43
C PRO A 56 0.57 16.06 -6.12
N GLY A 57 1.19 15.11 -5.40
CA GLY A 57 0.70 14.63 -4.11
C GLY A 57 0.30 15.80 -3.20
N LEU A 58 -0.70 15.57 -2.34
CA LEU A 58 -1.20 16.60 -1.43
C LEU A 58 0.01 17.32 -0.79
N PRO A 59 0.06 18.67 -0.82
CA PRO A 59 1.10 19.38 -0.09
C PRO A 59 1.11 18.83 1.34
N GLN A 60 2.32 18.55 1.84
CA GLN A 60 2.58 17.86 3.11
C GLN A 60 1.44 18.10 4.10
N ALA A 61 0.79 17.02 4.54
CA ALA A 61 -0.28 17.11 5.52
C ALA A 61 0.21 17.97 6.68
N TRP A 62 -0.60 18.95 7.08
CA TRP A 62 -0.32 19.83 8.20
C TRP A 62 0.20 19.00 9.38
N THR A 63 1.47 19.18 9.72
CA THR A 63 2.06 18.65 10.95
C THR A 63 1.71 19.67 12.04
N PRO A 64 1.01 19.28 13.12
CA PRO A 64 0.85 20.18 14.26
C PRO A 64 2.22 20.66 14.71
N GLU A 65 2.38 21.97 14.93
CA GLU A 65 3.55 22.47 15.65
C GLU A 65 3.53 21.83 17.05
N GLU A 66 4.65 21.20 17.44
CA GLU A 66 4.87 20.76 18.81
C GLU A 66 4.60 21.98 19.73
N PRO A 67 3.65 21.92 20.67
CA PRO A 67 3.43 23.03 21.57
C PRO A 67 4.75 23.34 22.28
N PRO A 68 5.17 24.62 22.38
CA PRO A 68 6.43 24.96 23.02
C PRO A 68 6.45 24.34 24.41
N GLY A 69 7.49 23.56 24.67
CA GLY A 69 7.69 22.86 25.93
C GLY A 69 7.51 23.84 27.08
N ARG A 70 6.67 23.46 28.05
CA ARG A 70 6.60 24.16 29.33
C ARG A 70 7.89 23.86 30.08
N ASP A 71 8.78 24.85 30.16
CA ASP A 71 9.74 24.97 31.26
C ASP A 71 9.00 24.99 32.62
#